data_AF-A0A1G6LQC7-F1
#
_entry.id   AF-A0A1G6LQC7-F1
#
_cell.length_a   1.000
_cell.length_b   1.000
_cell.length_c   1.000
_cell.angle_alpha   90.00
_cell.angle_beta   90.00
_cell.angle_gamma   90.00
#
_symmetry.space_group_name_H-M   'P 1'
#
loop_
_entity.id
_entity.type
_entity.pdbx_description
1 polymer ?
#
loop_
_entity_poly.entity_id
_entity_poly.type
_entity_poly.pdbx_seq_one_letter_code
_entity_poly.pdbx_strand_id
1 'polypeptide(L)' 'MTGGSLRSELLDSDIEAPCPNCEYPVWIRLVEVVAHCAVLCPACRCRIWLTDADGSVQNAATDIDNAVDDLTRQLGGMFR' A
#
# COMPACT_ATOMS: atom_id res chain seq x y z
N MET A 1 -12.54 20.48 3.80
CA MET A 1 -12.23 19.03 3.85
C MET A 1 -11.77 18.67 2.45
N THR A 2 -10.46 18.76 2.21
CA THR A 2 -9.88 18.44 0.90
C THR A 2 -10.00 16.93 0.72
N GLY A 3 -10.87 16.49 -0.19
CA GLY A 3 -10.89 15.09 -0.62
C GLY A 3 -9.54 14.78 -1.25
N GLY A 4 -8.68 14.11 -0.50
CA GLY A 4 -7.48 13.51 -1.06
C GLY A 4 -7.89 12.48 -2.09
N SER A 5 -7.14 12.36 -3.18
CA SER A 5 -7.26 11.17 -4.02
C SER A 5 -6.92 9.97 -3.15
N LEU A 6 -7.77 8.92 -3.16
CA LEU A 6 -7.56 7.68 -2.41
C LEU A 6 -6.15 7.13 -2.59
N ARG A 7 -5.58 7.30 -3.78
CA ARG A 7 -4.19 6.98 -4.10
C ARG A 7 -3.16 7.68 -3.19
N SER A 8 -3.32 8.97 -2.94
CA SER A 8 -2.41 9.73 -2.08
C SER A 8 -2.49 9.27 -0.62
N GLU A 9 -3.70 9.03 -0.12
CA GLU A 9 -3.92 8.52 1.24
C GLU A 9 -3.35 7.10 1.42
N LEU A 10 -3.47 6.26 0.39
CA LEU A 10 -2.90 4.91 0.39
C LEU A 10 -1.36 4.96 0.41
N LEU A 11 -0.74 5.83 -0.40
CA LEU A 11 0.72 5.95 -0.44
C LEU A 11 1.33 6.47 0.86
N ASP A 12 0.62 7.34 1.57
CA ASP A 12 1.05 7.87 2.88
C ASP A 12 0.75 6.92 4.05
N SER A 13 0.03 5.83 3.81
CA SER A 13 -0.31 4.85 4.85
C SER A 13 0.94 4.06 5.29
N ASP A 14 1.10 3.94 6.61
CA ASP A 14 2.12 3.09 7.22
C ASP A 14 1.62 1.63 7.27
N ILE A 15 2.50 0.69 6.91
CA ILE A 15 2.27 -0.74 7.01
C ILE A 15 3.39 -1.39 7.84
N GLU A 16 3.05 -2.48 8.52
CA GLU A 16 4.01 -3.27 9.29
C GLU A 16 4.48 -4.46 8.45
N ALA A 17 5.80 -4.59 8.26
CA ALA A 17 6.42 -5.68 7.54
C ALA A 17 7.53 -6.34 8.38
N PRO A 18 7.61 -7.68 8.43
CA PRO A 18 8.66 -8.36 9.18
C PRO A 18 10.02 -8.21 8.48
N CYS A 19 11.06 -7.91 9.25
CA CYS A 19 12.43 -7.92 8.75
C CYS A 19 12.83 -9.33 8.27
N PRO A 20 13.37 -9.50 7.05
CA PRO A 20 13.70 -10.82 6.50
C PRO A 20 14.85 -11.53 7.25
N ASN A 21 15.61 -10.82 8.09
CA ASN A 21 16.76 -11.38 8.81
C ASN A 21 16.47 -11.70 10.27
N CYS A 22 15.58 -10.97 10.93
CA CYS A 22 15.34 -11.11 12.37
C CYS A 22 13.87 -11.07 12.77
N GLU A 23 12.96 -11.02 11.79
CA GLU A 23 11.50 -10.98 11.96
C GLU A 23 10.97 -9.79 12.76
N TYR A 24 11.85 -8.87 13.18
CA TYR A 24 11.46 -7.65 13.87
C TYR A 24 10.50 -6.83 13.00
N PRO A 25 9.36 -6.39 13.54
CA PRO A 25 8.40 -5.59 12.80
C PRO A 25 8.95 -4.22 12.46
N VAL A 26 8.96 -3.88 11.18
CA VAL A 26 9.39 -2.58 10.66
C VAL A 26 8.20 -1.87 10.06
N TRP A 27 8.01 -0.62 10.46
CA TRP A 27 7.00 0.26 9.89
C TRP A 27 7.58 0.93 8.65
N ILE A 28 6.89 0.79 7.53
CA ILE A 28 7.26 1.36 6.24
C ILE A 28 6.04 2.02 5.60
N ARG A 29 6.25 3.01 4.76
CA ARG A 29 5.18 3.62 3.97
C ARG A 29 5.12 3.03 2.59
N LEU A 30 3.92 2.94 2.03
CA LEU A 30 3.74 2.45 0.66
C LEU A 30 4.46 3.34 -0.37
N VAL A 31 4.58 4.64 -0.12
CA VAL A 31 5.40 5.55 -0.96
C VAL A 31 6.88 5.14 -1.00
N GLU A 32 7.43 4.60 0.10
CA GLU A 32 8.81 4.13 0.16
C GLU A 32 9.01 2.85 -0.66
N VAL A 33 7.97 2.00 -0.73
CA VAL A 33 7.97 0.81 -1.58
C VAL A 33 7.94 1.19 -3.05
N VAL A 34 7.07 2.13 -3.44
CA VAL A 34 6.99 2.63 -4.82
C VAL A 34 8.27 3.33 -5.26
N ALA A 35 8.93 4.04 -4.34
CA ALA A 35 10.20 4.72 -4.59
C ALA A 35 11.43 3.79 -4.55
N HIS A 36 11.25 2.49 -4.32
CA HIS A 36 12.33 1.51 -4.15
C HIS A 36 13.37 1.92 -3.09
N CYS A 37 12.89 2.49 -1.99
CA CYS A 37 13.73 2.93 -0.90
C CYS A 37 14.35 1.74 -0.16
N ALA A 38 15.50 2.00 0.46
CA ALA A 38 16.10 1.07 1.41
C ALA A 38 15.90 1.58 2.83
N VAL A 39 15.30 0.75 3.68
CA VAL A 39 15.12 1.03 5.11
C VAL A 39 16.08 0.17 5.94
N LEU A 40 16.50 0.68 7.09
CA LEU A 40 17.36 -0.05 8.01
C LEU A 40 16.51 -0.68 9.11
N CYS A 41 16.72 -1.99 9.35
CA CYS A 41 16.08 -2.65 10.49
C CYS A 41 16.65 -2.08 11.80
N PRO A 42 15.81 -1.62 12.75
CA PRO A 42 16.29 -1.08 14.02
C PRO A 42 16.94 -2.14 14.92
N ALA A 43 16.56 -3.42 14.77
CA ALA A 43 17.09 -4.52 15.59
C ALA A 43 18.43 -5.06 15.07
N CYS A 44 18.48 -5.53 13.82
CA CYS A 44 19.67 -6.18 13.26
C CYS A 44 20.51 -5.29 12.32
N ARG A 45 20.06 -4.06 12.04
CA ARG A 45 20.72 -3.08 11.14
C ARG A 45 20.94 -3.58 9.72
N CYS A 46 20.26 -4.65 9.30
CA CYS A 46 20.27 -5.06 7.90
C CYS A 46 19.55 -4.01 7.05
N ARG A 47 19.97 -3.91 5.78
CA ARG A 47 19.36 -3.04 4.79
C ARG A 47 18.25 -3.82 4.10
N ILE A 48 17.01 -3.39 4.28
CA ILE A 48 15.83 -3.97 3.65
C ILE A 48 15.53 -3.13 2.41
N TRP A 49 15.59 -3.76 1.25
CA TRP A 49 15.16 -3.13 0.00
C TRP A 49 13.66 -3.33 -0.16
N LEU A 50 12.92 -2.23 -0.19
CA LEU A 50 11.49 -2.28 -0.43
C LEU A 50 11.27 -2.40 -1.94
N THR A 51 10.73 -3.53 -2.36
CA THR A 51 10.45 -3.81 -3.77
C THR A 51 9.00 -4.21 -3.94
N ASP A 52 8.30 -3.53 -4.84
CA ASP A 52 7.02 -4.01 -5.36
C ASP A 52 7.32 -4.96 -6.54
N ALA A 53 7.32 -6.27 -6.28
CA ALA A 53 7.70 -7.26 -7.30
C ALA A 53 6.71 -7.31 -8.48
N ASP A 54 5.43 -7.06 -8.21
CA ASP A 54 4.33 -7.25 -9.17
C ASP A 54 3.66 -5.93 -9.59
N GLY A 55 4.14 -4.78 -9.10
CA GLY A 55 3.43 -3.50 -9.28
C GLY A 55 2.10 -3.46 -8.50
N SER A 56 1.90 -4.38 -7.56
CA SER A 56 0.65 -4.55 -6.81
C SER A 56 0.34 -3.30 -5.99
N VAL A 57 1.35 -2.66 -5.41
CA VAL A 57 1.16 -1.41 -4.63
C VAL A 57 0.79 -0.26 -5.55
N GLN A 58 1.35 -0.21 -6.76
CA GLN A 58 1.03 0.83 -7.73
C GLN A 58 -0.41 0.73 -8.29
N ASN A 59 -0.93 -0.50 -8.38
CA ASN A 59 -2.26 -0.80 -8.91
C ASN A 59 -3.35 -0.88 -7.84
N ALA A 60 -2.98 -1.09 -6.57
CA ALA A 60 -3.93 -1.28 -5.47
C ALA A 60 -5.00 -0.19 -5.38
N ALA A 61 -4.63 1.08 -5.55
CA ALA A 61 -5.58 2.19 -5.52
C ALA A 61 -6.60 2.09 -6.67
N THR A 62 -6.14 1.79 -7.88
CA THR A 62 -6.98 1.61 -9.07
C THR A 62 -7.92 0.41 -8.91
N ASP A 63 -7.43 -0.69 -8.31
CA ASP A 63 -8.23 -1.90 -8.09
C ASP A 63 -9.34 -1.66 -7.04
N ILE A 64 -9.04 -0.89 -5.99
CA ILE A 64 -10.03 -0.46 -4.99
C ILE A 64 -11.09 0.42 -5.65
N ASP A 65 -10.69 1.42 -6.44
CA ASP A 65 -11.63 2.31 -7.15
C ASP A 65 -12.56 1.49 -8.07
N ASN A 66 -12.00 0.57 -8.86
CA ASN A 66 -12.76 -0.30 -9.73
C ASN A 66 -13.74 -1.21 -8.96
N ALA A 67 -13.33 -1.74 -7.81
CA ALA A 67 -14.18 -2.57 -6.97
C ALA A 67 -15.35 -1.79 -6.34
N VAL A 68 -15.10 -0.54 -5.93
CA VAL A 68 -16.14 0.35 -5.41
C VAL A 68 -17.13 0.74 -6.51
N ASP A 69 -16.64 1.04 -7.71
CA ASP A 69 -17.49 1.34 -8.87
C ASP A 69 -18.37 0.14 -9.26
N ASP A 70 -17.80 -1.07 -9.26
CA ASP A 70 -18.56 -2.27 -9.58
C ASP A 70 -19.62 -2.59 -8.51
N LEU A 71 -19.27 -2.46 -7.23
CA LEU A 71 -20.22 -2.61 -6.13
C LEU A 71 -21.38 -1.61 -6.24
N THR A 72 -21.07 -0.35 -6.56
CA THR A 72 -22.08 0.71 -6.74
C THR A 72 -23.01 0.39 -7.91
N ARG A 73 -22.46 -0.14 -9.01
CA ARG A 73 -23.26 -0.57 -10.17
C ARG A 73 -24.20 -1.72 -9.82
N GLN A 74 -23.73 -2.73 -9.09
CA GLN A 74 -24.53 -3.88 -8.68
C GLN A 74 -25.67 -3.47 -7.73
N LEU A 75 -25.38 -2.62 -6.74
CA LEU A 75 -26.39 -2.11 -5.80
C LEU A 75 -27.39 -1.16 -6.49
N GLY A 76 -26.91 -0.29 -7.38
CA GLY A 76 -27.77 0.61 -8.18
C GLY A 76 -28.70 -0.14 -9.14
N GLY A 77 -28.30 -1.34 -9.58
CA GLY A 77 -29.14 -2.25 -10.36
C GLY A 77 -30.21 -2.98 -9.54
N MET A 78 -30.06 -3.09 -8.22
CA MET A 78 -31.06 -3.73 -7.33
C MET A 78 -32.23 -2.82 -6.96
N PHE A 79 -32.09 -1.50 -7.05
CA PHE A 79 -33.15 -0.53 -6.73
C PHE A 79 -33.98 -0.10 -7.97
N ARG A 80 -34.00 -0.91 -9.02
CA ARG A 80 -34.72 -0.64 -10.27
C ARG A 80 -35.71 -1.74 -10.62
#